data_AF-A0A202BYN5-F1
#
_entry.id   AF-A0A202BYN5-F1
#
_cell.length_a   1.000
_cell.length_b   1.000
_cell.length_c   1.000
_cell.angle_alpha   90.00
_cell.angle_beta   90.00
_cell.angle_gamma   90.00
#
_symmetry.space_group_name_H-M   'P 1'
#
loop_
_entity.id
_entity.type
_entity.pdbx_description
1 polymer ?
#
loop_
_entity_poly.entity_id
_entity_poly.type
_entity_poly.pdbx_seq_one_letter_code
_entity_poly.pdbx_strand_id
1 'polypeptide(L)'
;MNRLREHIEAITPLTDEEFEYVKTFFTLRKVRKNQFLIHDGDEVKYEFLVLDGIYKVYYIDENGKEHILQFAKKNWWMSDYIGFFKQQNSKMFIECLKEGEVVSLTLEGRNKLAADLHKMDHFFRIKLTNGYIALQQRIMMLLSGTPQQRYEEFVRLYPDLISEVPKKYVAEYLGVSRETLSRLYSNTNK
;
A
#
# COMPACT_ATOMS: atom_id res chain seq x y z
N MET A 1 16.82 -6.47 6.12
CA MET A 1 17.18 -5.12 5.62
C MET A 1 17.63 -5.12 4.15
N ASN A 2 18.18 -6.21 3.59
CA ASN A 2 18.58 -6.24 2.16
C ASN A 2 17.45 -5.88 1.19
N ARG A 3 16.21 -6.37 1.41
CA ARG A 3 15.04 -6.00 0.59
C ARG A 3 14.76 -4.49 0.57
N LEU A 4 15.05 -3.77 1.67
CA LEU A 4 14.94 -2.31 1.70
C LEU A 4 16.01 -1.68 0.81
N ARG A 5 17.25 -2.17 0.89
CA ARG A 5 18.36 -1.72 0.03
C ARG A 5 18.01 -1.89 -1.45
N GLU A 6 17.64 -3.10 -1.85
CA GLU A 6 17.23 -3.43 -3.23
C GLU A 6 16.12 -2.51 -3.73
N HIS A 7 15.13 -2.22 -2.89
CA HIS A 7 14.01 -1.35 -3.24
C HIS A 7 14.41 0.12 -3.42
N ILE A 8 15.37 0.61 -2.63
CA ILE A 8 15.92 1.96 -2.79
C ILE A 8 16.81 2.03 -4.03
N GLU A 9 17.69 1.06 -4.20
CA GLU A 9 18.65 0.96 -5.31
C GLU A 9 18.00 0.75 -6.67
N ALA A 10 16.77 0.25 -6.70
CA ALA A 10 15.94 0.24 -7.92
C ALA A 10 15.63 1.65 -8.47
N ILE A 11 15.84 2.71 -7.69
CA ILE A 11 15.67 4.11 -8.10
C ILE A 11 16.98 4.89 -7.99
N THR A 12 17.72 4.71 -6.90
CA THR A 12 18.94 5.48 -6.65
C THR A 12 20.02 4.62 -5.99
N PRO A 13 21.22 4.52 -6.57
CA PRO A 13 22.28 3.67 -6.02
C PRO A 13 22.84 4.24 -4.71
N LEU A 14 23.05 3.37 -3.72
CA LEU A 14 23.65 3.72 -2.44
C LEU A 14 25.02 3.06 -2.28
N THR A 15 25.95 3.78 -1.65
CA THR A 15 27.16 3.16 -1.09
C THR A 15 26.79 2.36 0.16
N ASP A 16 27.70 1.49 0.61
CA ASP A 16 27.50 0.75 1.87
C ASP A 16 27.33 1.72 3.06
N GLU A 17 28.17 2.75 3.16
CA GLU A 17 28.08 3.76 4.22
C GLU A 17 26.76 4.54 4.20
N GLU A 18 26.29 4.94 3.01
CA GLU A 18 25.00 5.61 2.87
C GLU A 18 23.86 4.69 3.30
N PHE A 19 23.89 3.41 2.92
CA PHE A 19 22.85 2.46 3.33
C PHE A 19 22.91 2.16 4.83
N GLU A 20 24.10 2.06 5.41
CA GLU A 20 24.30 1.90 6.85
C GLU A 20 23.74 3.09 7.64
N TYR A 21 23.79 4.30 7.10
CA TYR A 21 23.08 5.46 7.65
C TYR A 21 21.57 5.34 7.47
N VAL A 22 21.11 5.11 6.24
CA VAL A 22 19.68 5.05 5.89
C VAL A 22 18.93 4.01 6.71
N LYS A 23 19.50 2.82 6.91
CA LYS A 23 18.84 1.73 7.63
C LYS A 23 18.51 2.08 9.08
N THR A 24 19.21 3.02 9.71
CA THR A 24 18.98 3.40 11.12
C THR A 24 17.62 4.05 11.35
N PHE A 25 17.00 4.60 10.30
CA PHE A 25 15.69 5.24 10.36
C PHE A 25 14.52 4.27 10.20
N PHE A 26 14.80 3.04 9.80
CA PHE A 26 13.78 2.03 9.52
C PHE A 26 13.75 0.98 10.62
N THR A 27 12.54 0.64 11.06
CA THR A 27 12.33 -0.45 12.03
C THR A 27 11.63 -1.62 11.34
N LEU A 28 12.25 -2.80 11.37
CA LEU A 28 11.62 -4.04 10.87
C LEU A 28 10.50 -4.48 11.82
N ARG A 29 9.34 -4.82 11.26
CA ARG A 29 8.18 -5.31 11.99
C ARG A 29 7.66 -6.58 11.35
N LYS A 30 7.48 -7.61 12.17
CA LYS A 30 6.72 -8.82 11.79
C LYS A 30 5.25 -8.58 12.07
N VAL A 31 4.39 -8.90 11.12
CA VAL A 31 2.96 -8.63 11.19
C VAL A 31 2.20 -9.93 10.99
N ARG A 32 1.39 -10.29 11.98
CA ARG A 32 0.57 -11.51 11.94
C ARG A 32 -0.68 -11.27 11.10
N LYS A 33 -1.25 -12.34 10.56
CA LYS A 33 -2.57 -12.29 9.92
C LYS A 33 -3.61 -11.69 10.88
N ASN A 34 -4.47 -10.82 10.35
CA ASN A 34 -5.48 -10.00 11.03
C ASN A 34 -4.92 -8.96 12.03
N GLN A 35 -3.60 -8.79 12.10
CA GLN A 35 -3.02 -7.71 12.88
C GLN A 35 -3.17 -6.38 12.14
N PHE A 36 -3.51 -5.34 12.89
CA PHE A 36 -3.57 -3.97 12.38
C PHE A 36 -2.25 -3.25 12.56
N LEU A 37 -1.88 -2.47 11.55
CA LEU A 37 -0.79 -1.50 11.60
C LEU A 37 -1.30 -0.09 11.92
N ILE A 38 -2.53 0.21 11.53
CA ILE A 38 -3.27 1.45 11.82
C ILE A 38 -4.74 1.08 12.02
N HIS A 39 -5.38 1.65 13.04
CA HIS A 39 -6.83 1.72 13.24
C HIS A 39 -7.37 3.16 13.08
N ASP A 40 -8.66 3.29 12.80
CA ASP A 40 -9.36 4.57 12.92
C ASP A 40 -9.17 5.17 14.32
N GLY A 41 -8.86 6.47 14.36
CA GLY A 41 -8.56 7.20 15.58
C GLY A 41 -7.11 7.14 16.05
N ASP A 42 -6.28 6.23 15.51
CA ASP A 42 -4.86 6.15 15.88
C ASP A 42 -4.07 7.39 15.43
N GLU A 43 -3.06 7.77 16.21
CA GLU A 43 -2.04 8.71 15.75
C GLU A 43 -1.17 8.06 14.65
N VAL A 44 -1.11 8.67 13.47
CA VAL A 44 -0.40 8.09 12.32
C VAL A 44 1.09 8.42 12.35
N LYS A 45 1.86 7.61 13.09
CA LYS A 45 3.29 7.82 13.30
C LYS A 45 4.19 7.35 12.16
N TYR A 46 3.71 6.39 11.37
CA TYR A 46 4.54 5.65 10.44
C TYR A 46 3.92 5.54 9.05
N GLU A 47 4.78 5.54 8.05
CA GLU A 47 4.53 4.88 6.77
C GLU A 47 5.27 3.55 6.73
N PHE A 48 4.75 2.61 5.95
CA PHE A 48 5.24 1.24 5.89
C PHE A 48 5.61 0.87 4.46
N LEU A 49 6.78 0.27 4.30
CA LEU A 49 7.14 -0.46 3.08
C LEU A 49 6.93 -1.95 3.34
N VAL A 50 6.13 -2.58 2.48
CA VAL A 50 5.90 -4.02 2.53
C VAL A 50 7.11 -4.78 2.02
N LEU A 51 7.72 -5.59 2.89
CA LEU A 51 8.77 -6.53 2.50
C LEU A 51 8.20 -7.91 2.16
N ASP A 52 7.12 -8.29 2.82
CA ASP A 52 6.36 -9.53 2.60
C ASP A 52 4.94 -9.45 3.16
N GLY A 53 4.07 -10.35 2.72
CA GLY A 53 2.67 -10.42 3.13
C GLY A 53 1.73 -9.62 2.23
N ILE A 54 0.47 -9.56 2.64
CA ILE A 54 -0.61 -8.87 1.92
C ILE A 54 -1.37 -8.03 2.93
N TYR A 55 -1.60 -6.77 2.59
CA TYR A 55 -2.26 -5.80 3.46
C TYR A 55 -3.42 -5.14 2.73
N LYS A 56 -4.44 -4.74 3.48
CA LYS A 56 -5.63 -4.03 3.01
C LYS A 56 -5.67 -2.66 3.66
N VAL A 57 -5.69 -1.60 2.85
CA VAL A 57 -5.92 -0.23 3.29
C VAL A 57 -7.35 0.15 2.94
N TYR A 58 -8.14 0.53 3.94
CA TYR A 58 -9.56 0.78 3.76
C TYR A 58 -10.07 1.82 4.76
N TYR A 59 -11.22 2.44 4.47
CA TYR A 59 -11.98 3.20 5.45
C TYR A 59 -13.37 2.60 5.61
N ILE A 60 -14.04 2.95 6.71
CA ILE A 60 -15.42 2.56 6.99
C ILE A 60 -16.27 3.82 6.90
N ASP A 61 -17.35 3.78 6.12
CA ASP A 61 -18.28 4.90 6.01
C ASP A 61 -19.28 4.95 7.18
N GLU A 62 -20.10 5.99 7.23
CA GLU A 62 -21.09 6.22 8.29
C GLU A 62 -22.14 5.09 8.40
N ASN A 63 -22.34 4.30 7.34
CA ASN A 63 -23.24 3.15 7.34
C ASN A 63 -22.54 1.84 7.75
N GLY A 64 -21.28 1.92 8.16
CA GLY A 64 -20.47 0.75 8.52
C GLY A 64 -19.95 -0.03 7.32
N LYS A 65 -20.01 0.52 6.10
CA LYS A 65 -19.53 -0.15 4.90
C LYS A 65 -18.02 0.05 4.73
N GLU A 66 -17.30 -1.05 4.50
CA GLU A 66 -15.87 -1.01 4.14
C GLU A 66 -15.68 -0.56 2.69
N HIS A 67 -14.76 0.38 2.49
CA HIS A 67 -14.31 0.84 1.18
C HIS A 67 -12.80 0.65 1.06
N ILE A 68 -12.38 -0.28 0.20
CA ILE A 68 -10.96 -0.63 0.05
C ILE A 68 -10.29 0.32 -0.93
N LEU A 69 -9.30 1.07 -0.44
CA LEU A 69 -8.50 2.00 -1.23
C LEU A 69 -7.38 1.27 -1.98
N GLN A 70 -6.69 0.36 -1.29
CA GLN A 70 -5.48 -0.26 -1.78
C GLN A 70 -5.30 -1.65 -1.18
N PHE A 71 -4.80 -2.59 -1.99
CA PHE A 71 -4.12 -3.77 -1.47
C PHE A 71 -2.62 -3.54 -1.60
N ALA A 72 -1.84 -3.76 -0.54
CA ALA A 72 -0.40 -3.60 -0.58
C ALA A 72 0.29 -4.97 -0.53
N LYS A 73 1.23 -5.19 -1.45
CA LYS A 73 2.11 -6.36 -1.54
C LYS A 73 3.58 -5.91 -1.50
N LYS A 74 4.51 -6.86 -1.59
CA LYS A 74 5.97 -6.59 -1.62
C LYS A 74 6.31 -5.37 -2.50
N ASN A 75 7.16 -4.50 -1.97
CA ASN A 75 7.63 -3.24 -2.55
C ASN A 75 6.59 -2.10 -2.61
N TRP A 76 5.40 -2.28 -2.03
CA TRP A 76 4.40 -1.22 -1.96
C TRP A 76 4.53 -0.44 -0.66
N TRP A 77 4.29 0.87 -0.76
CA TRP A 77 4.16 1.74 0.39
C TRP A 77 2.71 1.90 0.79
N MET A 78 2.47 2.00 2.10
CA MET A 78 1.15 2.20 2.66
C MET A 78 1.23 3.02 3.95
N SER A 79 0.24 3.89 4.13
CA SER A 79 -0.05 4.63 5.36
C SER A 79 -1.45 5.23 5.20
N ASP A 80 -1.99 5.84 6.24
CA ASP A 80 -2.98 6.90 6.05
C ASP A 80 -2.20 8.20 5.77
N TYR A 81 -1.96 8.50 4.49
CA TYR A 81 -1.13 9.66 4.13
C TYR A 81 -1.72 11.00 4.55
N ILE A 82 -3.04 11.09 4.78
CA ILE A 82 -3.65 12.30 5.32
C ILE A 82 -3.20 12.44 6.78
N GLY A 83 -3.42 11.41 7.60
CA GLY A 83 -2.99 11.40 8.99
C GLY A 83 -1.47 11.54 9.14
N PHE A 84 -0.70 10.82 8.33
CA PHE A 84 0.76 10.82 8.37
C PHE A 84 1.35 12.20 8.04
N PHE A 85 0.99 12.81 6.91
CA PHE A 85 1.61 14.09 6.52
C PHE A 85 1.00 15.30 7.23
N LYS A 86 -0.29 15.25 7.64
CA LYS A 86 -0.92 16.33 8.39
C LYS A 86 -0.80 16.18 9.92
N GLN A 87 -0.21 15.07 10.39
CA GLN A 87 -0.09 14.74 11.81
C GLN A 87 -1.46 14.76 12.51
N GLN A 88 -2.42 14.04 11.92
CA GLN A 88 -3.80 13.91 12.38
C GLN A 88 -4.11 12.44 12.70
N ASN A 89 -5.14 12.22 13.50
CA ASN A 89 -5.64 10.87 13.78
C ASN A 89 -6.17 10.23 12.50
N SER A 90 -5.95 8.93 12.37
CA SER A 90 -6.31 8.19 11.18
C SER A 90 -7.83 8.15 10.99
N LYS A 91 -8.24 8.06 9.72
CA LYS A 91 -9.59 7.65 9.30
C LYS A 91 -9.59 6.33 8.55
N MET A 92 -8.44 5.66 8.50
CA MET A 92 -8.23 4.44 7.75
C MET A 92 -7.80 3.30 8.66
N PHE A 93 -7.92 2.10 8.12
CA PHE A 93 -7.40 0.89 8.69
C PHE A 93 -6.34 0.33 7.76
N ILE A 94 -5.26 -0.21 8.33
CA ILE A 94 -4.30 -1.05 7.63
C ILE A 94 -4.28 -2.41 8.31
N GLU A 95 -4.88 -3.40 7.65
CA GLU A 95 -5.03 -4.76 8.17
C GLU A 95 -4.15 -5.74 7.37
N CYS A 96 -3.44 -6.62 8.08
CA CYS A 96 -2.68 -7.70 7.48
C CYS A 96 -3.58 -8.88 7.10
N LEU A 97 -3.74 -9.16 5.80
CA LEU A 97 -4.53 -10.29 5.29
C LEU A 97 -3.75 -11.60 5.24
N LYS A 98 -2.43 -11.50 5.00
CA LYS A 98 -1.46 -12.60 4.97
C LYS A 98 -0.23 -12.15 5.72
N GLU A 99 0.19 -12.93 6.72
CA GLU A 99 1.33 -12.62 7.57
C GLU A 99 2.59 -12.30 6.76
N GLY A 100 3.43 -11.45 7.30
CA GLY A 100 4.63 -11.00 6.61
C GLY A 100 5.40 -9.97 7.40
N GLU A 101 6.15 -9.15 6.67
CA GLU A 101 7.08 -8.19 7.24
C GLU A 101 6.95 -6.84 6.55
N VAL A 102 7.08 -5.78 7.34
CA VAL A 102 7.18 -4.40 6.87
C VAL A 102 8.38 -3.74 7.50
N VAL A 103 8.88 -2.68 6.88
CA VAL A 103 9.71 -1.70 7.60
C VAL A 103 8.90 -0.42 7.79
N SER A 104 8.96 0.16 8.99
CA SER A 104 8.29 1.42 9.30
C SER A 104 9.28 2.57 9.32
N LEU A 105 8.85 3.72 8.79
CA LEU A 105 9.59 4.98 8.79
C LEU A 105 8.71 6.08 9.42
N THR A 106 9.28 6.90 10.30
CA THR A 106 8.58 8.07 10.85
C THR A 106 8.63 9.24 9.89
N LEU A 107 7.69 10.19 10.01
CA LEU A 107 7.74 11.43 9.22
C LEU A 107 9.03 12.22 9.50
N GLU A 108 9.44 12.30 10.77
CA GLU A 108 10.70 12.93 11.16
C GLU A 108 11.90 12.24 10.49
N GLY A 109 11.96 10.91 10.52
CA GLY A 109 13.03 10.14 9.89
C GLY A 109 13.06 10.33 8.38
N ARG A 110 11.89 10.35 7.73
CA ARG A 110 11.76 10.65 6.29
C ARG A 110 12.32 12.03 5.96
N ASN A 111 11.92 13.06 6.70
CA ASN A 111 12.36 14.43 6.47
C ASN A 111 13.86 14.59 6.72
N LYS A 112 14.38 13.97 7.77
CA LYS A 112 15.81 13.96 8.07
C LYS A 112 16.62 13.29 6.97
N LEU A 113 16.18 12.12 6.50
CA LEU A 113 16.82 11.44 5.36
C LEU A 113 16.83 12.29 4.09
N ALA A 114 15.72 12.96 3.78
CA ALA A 114 15.62 13.83 2.62
C ALA A 114 16.55 15.05 2.73
N ALA A 115 16.69 15.62 3.93
CA ALA A 115 17.57 16.76 4.19
C ALA A 115 19.06 16.40 4.14
N ASP A 116 19.43 15.25 4.72
CA ASP A 116 20.83 14.84 4.86
C ASP A 116 21.38 14.17 3.60
N LEU A 117 20.53 13.52 2.80
CA LEU A 117 20.96 12.74 1.64
C LEU A 117 20.02 12.97 0.44
N HIS A 118 20.48 13.76 -0.54
CA HIS A 118 19.70 14.10 -1.74
C HIS A 118 19.16 12.88 -2.50
N LYS A 119 19.88 11.76 -2.47
CA LYS A 119 19.42 10.49 -3.06
C LYS A 119 18.10 10.03 -2.44
N MET A 120 17.93 10.18 -1.12
CA MET A 120 16.70 9.81 -0.44
C MET A 120 15.56 10.79 -0.75
N ASP A 121 15.83 12.09 -0.85
CA ASP A 121 14.83 13.05 -1.36
C ASP A 121 14.33 12.65 -2.76
N HIS A 122 15.26 12.35 -3.67
CA HIS A 122 14.92 11.87 -5.01
C HIS A 122 14.09 10.58 -4.97
N PHE A 123 14.51 9.59 -4.18
CA PHE A 123 13.80 8.32 -4.00
C PHE A 123 12.37 8.56 -3.51
N PHE A 124 12.19 9.36 -2.46
CA PHE A 124 10.88 9.66 -1.88
C PHE A 124 9.98 10.41 -2.86
N ARG A 125 10.53 11.38 -3.62
CA ARG A 125 9.81 12.09 -4.67
C ARG A 125 9.32 11.14 -5.75
N ILE A 126 10.18 10.28 -6.30
CA ILE A 126 9.79 9.33 -7.34
C ILE A 126 8.73 8.35 -6.83
N LYS A 127 8.88 7.81 -5.61
CA LYS A 127 7.89 6.89 -5.02
C LYS A 127 6.53 7.57 -4.82
N LEU A 128 6.51 8.79 -4.27
CA LEU A 128 5.26 9.52 -4.05
C LEU A 128 4.58 9.89 -5.37
N THR A 129 5.34 10.33 -6.38
CA THR A 129 4.82 10.62 -7.72
C THR A 129 4.19 9.38 -8.36
N ASN A 130 4.87 8.24 -8.32
CA ASN A 130 4.33 6.99 -8.86
C ASN A 130 3.07 6.52 -8.10
N GLY A 131 3.04 6.70 -6.78
CA GLY A 131 1.85 6.44 -5.97
C GLY A 131 0.67 7.34 -6.35
N TYR A 132 0.93 8.63 -6.59
CA TYR A 132 -0.07 9.58 -7.04
C TYR A 132 -0.64 9.23 -8.42
N ILE A 133 0.23 8.86 -9.38
CA ILE A 133 -0.20 8.40 -10.72
C ILE A 133 -1.10 7.17 -10.60
N ALA A 134 -0.70 6.17 -9.80
CA ALA A 134 -1.50 4.96 -9.59
C ALA A 134 -2.86 5.27 -8.97
N LEU A 135 -2.91 6.18 -7.97
CA LEU A 135 -4.16 6.62 -7.36
C LEU A 135 -5.05 7.38 -8.36
N GLN A 136 -4.47 8.23 -9.21
CA GLN A 136 -5.23 8.95 -10.24
C GLN A 136 -5.81 7.98 -11.29
N GLN A 137 -5.01 7.03 -11.79
CA GLN A 137 -5.48 5.97 -12.69
C GLN A 137 -6.61 5.16 -12.05
N ARG A 138 -6.48 4.86 -10.77
CA ARG A 138 -7.49 4.16 -9.99
C ARG A 138 -8.81 4.94 -9.92
N ILE A 139 -8.75 6.24 -9.63
CA ILE A 139 -9.93 7.13 -9.61
C ILE A 139 -10.59 7.17 -10.99
N MET A 140 -9.82 7.34 -12.06
CA MET A 140 -10.35 7.33 -13.43
C MET A 140 -11.08 6.02 -13.73
N MET A 141 -10.48 4.87 -13.36
CA MET A 141 -11.08 3.55 -13.55
C MET A 141 -12.37 3.37 -12.75
N LEU A 142 -12.50 3.96 -11.56
CA LEU A 142 -13.74 3.96 -10.78
C LEU A 142 -14.83 4.83 -11.41
N LEU A 143 -14.47 5.97 -12.00
CA LEU A 143 -15.41 6.93 -12.58
C LEU A 143 -15.92 6.53 -13.96
N SER A 144 -15.07 5.96 -14.82
CA SER A 144 -15.41 5.69 -16.22
C SER A 144 -15.28 4.22 -16.63
N GLY A 145 -14.60 3.40 -15.84
CA GLY A 145 -14.36 2.00 -16.18
C GLY A 145 -15.60 1.13 -15.97
N THR A 146 -15.90 0.27 -16.93
CA THR A 146 -16.90 -0.79 -16.78
C THR A 146 -16.43 -1.85 -15.77
N PRO A 147 -17.33 -2.61 -15.11
CA PRO A 147 -16.95 -3.69 -14.21
C PRO A 147 -15.88 -4.66 -14.77
N GLN A 148 -15.98 -4.99 -16.06
CA GLN A 148 -15.01 -5.84 -16.75
C GLN A 148 -13.62 -5.19 -16.85
N GLN A 149 -13.55 -3.93 -17.28
CA GLN A 149 -12.28 -3.19 -17.36
C GLN A 149 -11.63 -3.02 -15.98
N ARG A 150 -12.42 -2.75 -14.94
CA ARG A 150 -11.91 -2.65 -13.57
C ARG A 150 -11.31 -3.97 -13.10
N TYR A 151 -11.95 -5.08 -13.45
CA TYR A 151 -11.49 -6.43 -13.13
C TYR A 151 -10.19 -6.79 -13.86
N GLU A 152 -10.12 -6.54 -15.17
CA GLU A 152 -8.91 -6.76 -15.99
C GLU A 152 -7.73 -5.96 -15.45
N GLU A 153 -7.95 -4.69 -15.11
CA GLU A 153 -6.94 -3.84 -14.51
C GLU A 153 -6.49 -4.37 -13.14
N PHE A 154 -7.42 -4.87 -12.32
CA PHE A 154 -7.08 -5.50 -11.05
C PHE A 154 -6.20 -6.75 -11.24
N VAL A 155 -6.53 -7.63 -12.19
CA VAL A 155 -5.71 -8.82 -12.47
C VAL A 155 -4.34 -8.42 -13.01
N ARG A 156 -4.25 -7.38 -13.83
CA ARG A 156 -2.98 -6.85 -14.34
C ARG A 156 -2.10 -6.29 -13.23
N LEU A 157 -2.68 -5.51 -12.32
CA LEU A 157 -1.97 -4.91 -11.18
C LEU A 157 -1.62 -5.94 -10.11
N TYR A 158 -2.46 -6.96 -9.95
CA TYR A 158 -2.33 -7.96 -8.90
C TYR A 158 -2.58 -9.40 -9.41
N PRO A 159 -1.68 -9.95 -10.25
CA PRO A 159 -1.89 -11.25 -10.91
C PRO A 159 -2.25 -12.38 -9.93
N ASP A 160 -1.54 -12.44 -8.80
CA ASP A 160 -1.70 -13.50 -7.82
C ASP A 160 -2.66 -13.16 -6.69
N LEU A 161 -3.10 -11.89 -6.56
CA LEU A 161 -3.87 -11.48 -5.38
C LEU A 161 -5.28 -12.08 -5.36
N ILE A 162 -5.88 -12.31 -6.54
CA ILE A 162 -7.25 -12.79 -6.65
C ILE A 162 -7.46 -14.17 -6.01
N SER A 163 -6.42 -15.02 -5.99
CA SER A 163 -6.44 -16.33 -5.34
C SER A 163 -6.02 -16.29 -3.87
N GLU A 164 -5.37 -15.21 -3.43
CA GLU A 164 -4.82 -15.07 -2.08
C GLU A 164 -5.73 -14.31 -1.11
N VAL A 165 -6.73 -13.56 -1.60
CA VAL A 165 -7.66 -12.80 -0.75
C VAL A 165 -9.12 -13.20 -0.96
N PRO A 166 -9.97 -13.04 0.08
CA PRO A 166 -11.40 -13.29 -0.05
C PRO A 166 -12.04 -12.51 -1.20
N LYS A 167 -12.86 -13.18 -2.03
CA LYS A 167 -13.60 -12.56 -3.15
C LYS A 167 -14.45 -11.36 -2.74
N LYS A 168 -14.94 -11.33 -1.48
CA LYS A 168 -15.64 -10.16 -0.92
C LYS A 168 -14.78 -8.90 -1.03
N TYR A 169 -13.51 -8.96 -0.62
CA TYR A 169 -12.62 -7.81 -0.67
C TYR A 169 -12.30 -7.40 -2.11
N VAL A 170 -12.14 -8.35 -3.02
CA VAL A 170 -11.99 -8.03 -4.45
C VAL A 170 -13.22 -7.31 -4.98
N ALA A 171 -14.43 -7.74 -4.62
CA ALA A 171 -15.68 -7.12 -5.04
C ALA A 171 -15.81 -5.68 -4.49
N GLU A 172 -15.51 -5.47 -3.20
CA GLU A 172 -15.52 -4.13 -2.59
C GLU A 172 -14.49 -3.20 -3.24
N TYR A 173 -13.27 -3.67 -3.48
CA TYR A 173 -12.28 -2.92 -4.23
C TYR A 173 -12.82 -2.56 -5.61
N LEU A 174 -13.34 -3.52 -6.38
CA LEU A 174 -13.87 -3.23 -7.72
C LEU A 174 -15.15 -2.38 -7.73
N GLY A 175 -15.76 -2.10 -6.58
CA GLY A 175 -17.03 -1.38 -6.50
C GLY A 175 -18.16 -2.12 -7.21
N VAL A 176 -18.21 -3.45 -7.06
CA VAL A 176 -19.21 -4.33 -7.68
C VAL A 176 -19.79 -5.31 -6.65
N SER A 177 -20.94 -5.89 -6.94
CA SER A 177 -21.50 -6.96 -6.11
C SER A 177 -20.71 -8.27 -6.27
N ARG A 178 -20.85 -9.19 -5.29
CA ARG A 178 -20.21 -10.53 -5.37
C ARG A 178 -20.72 -11.33 -6.56
N GLU A 179 -22.00 -11.20 -6.90
CA GLU A 179 -22.63 -11.86 -8.05
C GLU A 179 -22.02 -11.33 -9.35
N THR A 180 -21.84 -10.01 -9.45
CA THR A 180 -21.18 -9.37 -10.60
C THR A 180 -19.75 -9.89 -10.74
N LEU A 181 -18.96 -9.88 -9.67
CA LEU A 181 -17.59 -10.42 -9.69
C LEU A 181 -17.55 -11.88 -10.14
N SER A 182 -18.48 -12.72 -9.65
CA SER A 182 -18.53 -14.13 -10.03
C SER A 182 -18.78 -14.33 -11.52
N ARG A 183 -19.59 -13.48 -12.16
CA ARG A 183 -19.84 -13.53 -13.61
C ARG A 183 -18.60 -13.16 -14.41
N LEU A 184 -17.87 -12.12 -13.98
CA LEU A 184 -16.63 -11.67 -14.64
C LEU A 184 -15.57 -12.78 -14.59
N TYR A 185 -15.36 -13.37 -13.41
CA TYR A 185 -14.37 -14.44 -13.20
C TYR A 185 -14.64 -15.67 -14.09
N SER A 186 -15.90 -16.09 -14.24
CA SER A 186 -16.26 -17.24 -15.08
C SER A 186 -16.06 -17.00 -16.57
N ASN A 187 -16.10 -15.74 -17.03
CA ASN A 187 -15.92 -15.41 -18.44
C ASN A 187 -14.44 -15.30 -18.84
N THR A 188 -13.55 -14.99 -17.90
CA THR A 188 -12.10 -14.87 -18.17
C THR A 188 -11.37 -16.21 -18.16
N ASN A 189 -11.95 -17.25 -17.55
CA ASN A 189 -11.41 -18.63 -17.56
C ASN A 189 -11.91 -19.48 -18.74
N LYS A 190 -12.50 -18.84 -19.76
CA LYS A 190 -12.86 -19.46 -21.05
C LYS A 190 -11.90 -19.00 -22.11
#